data_AF-A0A971BXH9-F1
#
_entry.id   AF-A0A971BXH9-F1
#
_cell.length_a   1.000
_cell.length_b   1.000
_cell.length_c   1.000
_cell.angle_alpha   90.00
_cell.angle_beta   90.00
_cell.angle_gamma   90.00
#
_symmetry.space_group_name_H-M   'P 1'
#
loop_
_entity.id
_entity.type
_entity.pdbx_description
1 polymer ?
#
loop_
_entity_poly.entity_id
_entity_poly.type
_entity_poly.pdbx_seq_one_letter_code
_entity_poly.pdbx_strand_id
1 'polypeptide(L)'
;MRKALTAILIAANVIMLAVGILTIPPNFRAEAGKKSPAPRTEQTAPVTPPQEEQTPPVPTESGDIPVPEETGVSLSTEERPDLGDFLWYMEGVQFEGVPSEASFIETIDPLFGGWKALIIYDPNNEFDSSATEFLNITLAGTAESLSLTLDWYSIFWSNEGQSFDETDMEDGVFSGKWENGGLWASGAGTIRLTQFYEKNGKQYAVGTMDTPDGIPALVALVRP
;
A
#
# COMPACT_ATOMS: atom_id res chain seq x y z
N MET A 1 37.64 -14.37 6.44
CA MET A 1 36.66 -13.70 5.56
C MET A 1 35.57 -12.94 6.31
N ARG A 2 34.91 -13.49 7.35
CA ARG A 2 33.84 -12.78 8.09
C ARG A 2 34.25 -11.42 8.69
N LYS A 3 35.44 -11.29 9.28
CA LYS A 3 35.91 -10.03 9.88
C LYS A 3 36.18 -8.91 8.87
N ALA A 4 36.53 -9.26 7.63
CA ALA A 4 36.76 -8.28 6.57
C ALA A 4 35.44 -7.72 6.03
N LEU A 5 34.43 -8.58 5.88
CA LEU A 5 33.09 -8.19 5.44
C LEU A 5 32.40 -7.25 6.45
N THR A 6 32.51 -7.56 7.75
CA THR A 6 31.94 -6.68 8.80
C THR A 6 32.63 -5.32 8.85
N ALA A 7 33.95 -5.25 8.62
CA ALA A 7 34.67 -3.98 8.57
C ALA A 7 34.28 -3.13 7.36
N ILE A 8 34.01 -3.76 6.21
CA ILE A 8 33.54 -3.08 4.99
C ILE A 8 32.12 -2.52 5.19
N LEU A 9 31.21 -3.30 5.79
CA LEU A 9 29.84 -2.84 6.08
C LEU A 9 29.81 -1.66 7.07
N ILE A 10 30.66 -1.70 8.10
CA ILE A 10 30.78 -0.58 9.06
C ILE A 10 31.34 0.67 8.36
N ALA A 11 32.36 0.53 7.50
CA ALA A 11 32.92 1.66 6.76
C ALA A 11 31.91 2.28 5.78
N ALA A 12 31.13 1.45 5.08
CA ALA A 12 30.09 1.92 4.15
C ALA A 12 28.98 2.72 4.85
N ASN A 13 28.49 2.24 6.00
CA ASN A 13 27.48 2.97 6.78
C ASN A 13 28.00 4.30 7.34
N VAL A 14 29.28 4.39 7.75
CA VAL A 14 29.87 5.65 8.24
C VAL A 14 30.03 6.66 7.09
N ILE A 15 30.35 6.21 5.88
CA ILE A 15 30.46 7.09 4.70
C ILE A 15 29.08 7.65 4.32
N MET A 16 28.03 6.83 4.34
CA MET A 16 26.66 7.29 4.05
C MET A 16 26.17 8.32 5.09
N LEU A 17 26.51 8.13 6.38
CA LEU A 17 26.20 9.10 7.43
C LEU A 17 26.94 10.43 7.23
N ALA A 18 28.21 10.40 6.80
CA ALA A 18 29.01 11.60 6.56
C ALA A 18 28.52 12.41 5.34
N VAL A 19 28.05 11.74 4.29
CA VAL A 19 27.45 12.40 3.12
C VAL A 19 26.12 13.07 3.49
N GLY A 20 25.30 12.42 4.33
CA GLY A 20 24.01 12.97 4.79
C GLY A 20 24.13 14.26 5.62
N ILE A 21 25.25 14.49 6.31
CA ILE A 21 25.51 15.74 7.05
C ILE A 21 25.96 16.88 6.10
N LEU A 22 26.64 16.54 5.00
CA LEU A 22 27.16 17.52 4.05
C LEU A 22 26.09 18.04 3.07
N THR A 23 25.01 17.30 2.87
CA THR A 23 23.93 17.64 1.92
C THR A 23 22.72 18.33 2.57
N ILE A 24 22.77 18.64 3.88
CA ILE A 24 21.69 19.39 4.54
C ILE A 24 21.68 20.82 3.96
N PRO A 25 20.59 21.26 3.31
CA PRO A 25 20.45 22.63 2.82
C PRO A 25 20.59 23.62 3.99
N PRO A 26 21.22 24.80 3.80
CA PRO A 26 21.51 25.75 4.87
C PRO A 26 20.29 26.26 5.65
N ASN A 27 19.07 25.98 5.19
CA ASN A 27 17.81 26.37 5.82
C ASN A 27 17.47 25.63 7.13
N PHE A 28 18.19 24.56 7.51
CA PHE A 28 17.96 23.87 8.79
C PHE A 28 18.88 24.34 9.94
N ARG A 29 19.71 25.36 9.70
CA ARG A 29 20.54 25.97 10.75
C ARG A 29 19.88 27.23 11.30
N ALA A 30 18.70 27.09 11.88
CA ALA A 30 18.01 28.18 12.58
C ALA A 30 18.01 27.95 14.11
N GLU A 31 18.83 28.77 14.77
CA GLU A 31 18.64 29.37 16.10
C GLU A 31 18.60 28.47 17.34
N ALA A 32 19.81 28.24 17.86
CA ALA A 32 20.02 28.24 19.30
C ALA A 32 19.61 29.60 19.90
N GLY A 33 18.54 29.60 20.69
CA GLY A 33 18.35 30.56 21.76
C GLY A 33 17.08 31.40 21.71
N LYS A 34 16.07 31.01 22.50
CA LYS A 34 15.54 31.82 23.61
C LYS A 34 14.44 31.09 24.40
N LYS A 35 14.78 30.82 25.66
CA LYS A 35 13.98 30.97 26.89
C LYS A 35 12.62 30.23 26.99
N SER A 36 12.64 29.18 27.82
CA SER A 36 11.52 28.78 28.69
C SER A 36 11.12 29.95 29.62
N PRO A 37 9.85 30.07 30.05
CA PRO A 37 9.43 29.32 31.24
C PRO A 37 7.98 28.76 31.16
N ALA A 38 7.79 27.54 31.67
CA ALA A 38 6.57 27.13 32.35
C ALA A 38 6.68 27.54 33.85
N PRO A 39 5.68 27.37 34.75
CA PRO A 39 4.34 26.77 34.61
C PRO A 39 3.21 27.56 35.33
N ARG A 40 1.92 27.22 35.13
CA ARG A 40 0.93 27.31 36.22
C ARG A 40 -0.32 26.44 35.99
N THR A 41 -0.64 25.70 37.04
CA THR A 41 -1.80 24.85 37.35
C THR A 41 -3.07 25.64 37.65
N GLU A 42 -4.24 25.05 37.33
CA GLU A 42 -5.56 25.11 38.04
C GLU A 42 -6.62 24.47 37.10
N GLN A 43 -7.00 23.19 37.24
CA GLN A 43 -8.04 22.63 38.14
C GLN A 43 -9.39 23.38 38.13
N THR A 44 -10.39 22.88 37.39
CA THR A 44 -11.70 22.43 37.92
C THR A 44 -12.62 21.90 36.80
N ALA A 45 -13.21 20.72 37.03
CA ALA A 45 -14.52 20.30 36.52
C ALA A 45 -15.35 19.91 37.78
N PRO A 46 -16.67 19.59 37.72
CA PRO A 46 -17.68 19.72 36.66
C PRO A 46 -18.98 20.41 37.15
N VAL A 47 -19.86 20.91 36.26
CA VAL A 47 -21.28 21.16 36.62
C VAL A 47 -22.23 20.91 35.43
N THR A 48 -23.27 20.12 35.71
CA THR A 48 -24.47 19.70 34.95
C THR A 48 -25.64 19.75 35.99
N PRO A 49 -26.98 19.79 35.71
CA PRO A 49 -27.83 20.04 34.52
C PRO A 49 -28.91 21.16 34.81
N PRO A 50 -30.09 21.29 34.11
CA PRO A 50 -31.22 20.32 34.12
C PRO A 50 -31.75 19.87 32.74
N GLN A 51 -32.24 18.62 32.73
CA GLN A 51 -33.04 17.97 31.68
C GLN A 51 -34.42 18.62 31.53
N GLU A 52 -34.89 18.77 30.28
CA GLU A 52 -36.32 18.78 29.97
C GLU A 52 -36.69 17.45 29.32
N GLU A 53 -37.59 16.75 29.98
CA GLU A 53 -38.20 15.50 29.59
C GLU A 53 -39.52 15.82 28.89
N GLN A 54 -39.64 15.53 27.59
CA GLN A 54 -40.93 15.40 26.92
C GLN A 54 -40.93 14.18 26.00
N THR A 55 -41.93 13.33 26.24
CA THR A 55 -42.20 12.01 25.68
C THR A 55 -42.72 12.05 24.22
N PRO A 56 -42.70 10.90 23.51
CA PRO A 56 -42.75 10.83 22.04
C PRO A 56 -44.17 10.79 21.46
N PRO A 57 -44.38 11.20 20.18
CA PRO A 57 -45.54 10.78 19.42
C PRO A 57 -45.26 9.52 18.57
N VAL A 58 -46.12 8.53 18.79
CA VAL A 58 -46.63 7.41 17.97
C VAL A 58 -46.18 7.32 16.49
N PRO A 59 -45.91 6.10 15.95
CA PRO A 59 -45.39 5.88 14.59
C PRO A 59 -46.43 6.18 13.51
N THR A 60 -46.00 6.91 12.46
CA THR A 60 -46.76 7.08 11.22
C THR A 60 -46.13 6.21 10.13
N GLU A 61 -46.89 5.23 9.68
CA GLU A 61 -46.70 4.44 8.48
C GLU A 61 -46.93 5.32 7.24
N SER A 62 -45.90 5.56 6.42
CA SER A 62 -46.03 5.82 4.99
C SER A 62 -44.69 6.14 4.32
N GLY A 63 -44.43 5.40 3.25
CA GLY A 63 -43.49 5.77 2.21
C GLY A 63 -42.27 4.86 2.16
N ASP A 64 -42.43 3.73 1.48
CA ASP A 64 -41.29 3.03 0.87
C ASP A 64 -40.56 4.02 -0.03
N ILE A 65 -39.50 4.62 0.53
CA ILE A 65 -38.41 5.15 -0.26
C ILE A 65 -37.70 3.91 -0.77
N PRO A 66 -37.60 3.66 -2.09
CA PRO A 66 -36.76 2.59 -2.57
C PRO A 66 -35.34 2.91 -2.09
N VAL A 67 -34.87 2.11 -1.13
CA VAL A 67 -33.45 2.01 -0.79
C VAL A 67 -32.74 1.78 -2.12
N PRO A 68 -31.73 2.58 -2.49
CA PRO A 68 -30.94 2.28 -3.68
C PRO A 68 -30.47 0.83 -3.54
N GLU A 69 -30.78 0.00 -4.52
CA GLU A 69 -30.13 -1.31 -4.60
C GLU A 69 -28.64 -1.01 -4.71
N GLU A 70 -27.91 -1.18 -3.61
CA GLU A 70 -26.49 -1.46 -3.69
C GLU A 70 -26.39 -2.79 -4.41
N THR A 71 -26.27 -2.73 -5.74
CA THR A 71 -25.66 -3.80 -6.52
C THR A 71 -24.17 -3.84 -6.19
N GLY A 72 -23.85 -4.02 -4.91
CA GLY A 72 -22.52 -4.20 -4.37
C GLY A 72 -22.10 -5.63 -4.64
N VAL A 73 -21.79 -5.93 -5.91
CA VAL A 73 -21.05 -7.15 -6.22
C VAL A 73 -19.71 -7.02 -5.50
N SER A 74 -19.48 -7.86 -4.50
CA SER A 74 -18.17 -7.94 -3.86
C SER A 74 -17.16 -8.38 -4.91
N LEU A 75 -16.27 -7.48 -5.32
CA LEU A 75 -15.20 -7.76 -6.27
C LEU A 75 -14.00 -8.47 -5.63
N SER A 76 -14.07 -8.73 -4.32
CA SER A 76 -13.04 -9.43 -3.55
C SER A 76 -12.87 -10.87 -4.03
N THR A 77 -11.63 -11.33 -4.11
CA THR A 77 -11.30 -12.73 -4.41
C THR A 77 -10.23 -13.28 -3.48
N GLU A 78 -10.32 -14.58 -3.17
CA GLU A 78 -9.33 -15.38 -2.44
C GLU A 78 -8.67 -16.44 -3.37
N GLU A 79 -9.03 -16.46 -4.66
CA GLU A 79 -8.45 -17.39 -5.62
C GLU A 79 -6.96 -17.09 -5.82
N ARG A 80 -6.14 -18.15 -5.82
CA ARG A 80 -4.71 -18.01 -6.09
C ARG A 80 -4.48 -17.48 -7.52
N PRO A 81 -3.57 -16.51 -7.70
CA PRO A 81 -3.19 -16.02 -9.01
C PRO A 81 -2.48 -17.06 -9.87
N ASP A 82 -2.67 -16.97 -11.19
CA ASP A 82 -1.84 -17.64 -12.18
C ASP A 82 -1.30 -16.67 -13.24
N LEU A 83 -0.43 -17.15 -14.12
CA LEU A 83 0.14 -16.34 -15.20
C LEU A 83 -0.92 -15.73 -16.13
N GLY A 84 -2.00 -16.47 -16.40
CA GLY A 84 -3.09 -16.05 -17.26
C GLY A 84 -3.81 -14.81 -16.74
N ASP A 85 -3.90 -14.66 -15.41
CA ASP A 85 -4.48 -13.48 -14.78
C ASP A 85 -3.72 -12.18 -15.10
N PHE A 86 -2.44 -12.25 -15.49
CA PHE A 86 -1.55 -11.09 -15.67
C PHE A 86 -1.02 -10.85 -17.08
N LEU A 87 -1.46 -11.62 -18.08
CA LEU A 87 -1.07 -11.37 -19.47
C LEU A 87 -1.41 -9.95 -19.94
N TRP A 88 -2.51 -9.37 -19.45
CA TRP A 88 -2.88 -7.96 -19.74
C TRP A 88 -1.79 -6.96 -19.32
N TYR A 89 -1.07 -7.27 -18.24
CA TYR A 89 -0.01 -6.43 -17.71
C TYR A 89 1.29 -6.70 -18.44
N MET A 90 1.70 -7.97 -18.47
CA MET A 90 3.00 -8.39 -19.00
C MET A 90 3.12 -8.23 -20.51
N GLU A 91 2.03 -8.33 -21.28
CA GLU A 91 2.06 -8.17 -22.74
C GLU A 91 1.54 -6.80 -23.20
N GLY A 92 1.06 -5.97 -22.27
CA GLY A 92 0.44 -4.68 -22.59
C GLY A 92 0.90 -3.58 -21.66
N VAL A 93 0.24 -3.43 -20.51
CA VAL A 93 0.37 -2.24 -19.64
C VAL A 93 1.80 -1.96 -19.20
N GLN A 94 2.62 -3.00 -18.97
CA GLN A 94 4.03 -2.84 -18.61
C GLN A 94 4.83 -2.05 -19.66
N PHE A 95 4.50 -2.21 -20.95
CA PHE A 95 5.24 -1.61 -22.06
C PHE A 95 4.53 -0.40 -22.67
N GLU A 96 3.20 -0.45 -22.75
CA GLU A 96 2.36 0.53 -23.43
C GLU A 96 1.71 1.53 -22.47
N GLY A 97 1.72 1.25 -21.17
CA GLY A 97 1.00 2.01 -20.15
C GLY A 97 -0.48 1.64 -20.05
N VAL A 98 -1.19 2.29 -19.12
CA VAL A 98 -2.62 2.05 -18.92
C VAL A 98 -3.42 2.54 -20.15
N PRO A 99 -4.39 1.75 -20.65
CA PRO A 99 -5.18 2.14 -21.82
C PRO A 99 -5.96 3.44 -21.59
N SER A 100 -5.98 4.32 -22.59
CA SER A 100 -6.60 5.64 -22.49
C SER A 100 -8.13 5.63 -22.28
N GLU A 101 -8.77 4.54 -22.66
CA GLU A 101 -10.21 4.30 -22.54
C GLU A 101 -10.61 3.64 -21.22
N ALA A 102 -9.64 3.35 -20.34
CA ALA A 102 -9.91 2.83 -19.02
C ALA A 102 -10.62 3.88 -18.14
N SER A 103 -11.52 3.40 -17.26
CA SER A 103 -12.21 4.26 -16.30
C SER A 103 -11.41 4.29 -15.00
N PHE A 104 -10.75 5.40 -14.70
CA PHE A 104 -9.92 5.50 -13.50
C PHE A 104 -10.76 5.56 -12.22
N ILE A 105 -10.27 4.90 -11.18
CA ILE A 105 -10.84 4.91 -9.84
C ILE A 105 -10.00 5.87 -8.99
N GLU A 106 -10.59 6.96 -8.53
CA GLU A 106 -9.90 8.00 -7.76
C GLU A 106 -10.19 7.97 -6.26
N THR A 107 -11.00 7.01 -5.80
CA THR A 107 -11.40 6.84 -4.41
C THR A 107 -11.06 5.45 -3.89
N ILE A 108 -10.81 5.34 -2.58
CA ILE A 108 -10.38 4.09 -1.95
C ILE A 108 -11.51 3.11 -1.66
N ASP A 109 -12.72 3.61 -1.36
CA ASP A 109 -13.85 2.81 -0.91
C ASP A 109 -14.17 1.60 -1.81
N PRO A 110 -14.20 1.73 -3.15
CA PRO A 110 -14.47 0.57 -3.99
C PRO A 110 -13.33 -0.46 -3.93
N LEU A 111 -12.09 -0.10 -3.56
CA LEU A 111 -10.88 -0.90 -3.71
C LEU A 111 -10.63 -1.91 -2.56
N PHE A 112 -11.39 -1.85 -1.48
CA PHE A 112 -11.25 -2.78 -0.35
C PHE A 112 -11.56 -4.23 -0.73
N GLY A 113 -10.96 -5.18 -0.01
CA GLY A 113 -11.09 -6.63 -0.25
C GLY A 113 -9.86 -7.25 -0.90
N GLY A 114 -10.01 -8.49 -1.34
CA GLY A 114 -8.97 -9.34 -1.91
C GLY A 114 -8.71 -9.07 -3.39
N TRP A 115 -7.44 -9.16 -3.75
CA TRP A 115 -6.89 -8.99 -5.09
C TRP A 115 -5.93 -10.12 -5.39
N LYS A 116 -5.86 -10.50 -6.67
CA LYS A 116 -4.70 -11.22 -7.19
C LYS A 116 -3.60 -10.22 -7.49
N ALA A 117 -2.36 -10.53 -7.17
CA ALA A 117 -1.22 -9.66 -7.42
C ALA A 117 -0.04 -10.37 -8.08
N LEU A 118 0.75 -9.57 -8.78
CA LEU A 118 2.01 -9.91 -9.42
C LEU A 118 3.06 -8.88 -9.01
N ILE A 119 4.24 -9.36 -8.59
CA ILE A 119 5.43 -8.54 -8.40
C ILE A 119 6.50 -9.00 -9.39
N ILE A 120 7.08 -8.06 -10.15
CA ILE A 120 8.21 -8.32 -11.04
C ILE A 120 9.43 -7.62 -10.45
N TYR A 121 10.33 -8.39 -9.87
CA TYR A 121 11.59 -7.90 -9.31
C TYR A 121 12.63 -7.72 -10.41
N ASP A 122 13.42 -6.66 -10.27
CA ASP A 122 14.51 -6.34 -11.18
C ASP A 122 14.12 -6.52 -12.66
N PRO A 123 13.09 -5.77 -13.14
CA PRO A 123 12.47 -6.01 -14.44
C PRO A 123 13.44 -5.84 -15.62
N ASN A 124 14.53 -5.10 -15.42
CA ASN A 124 15.59 -4.89 -16.41
C ASN A 124 16.80 -5.81 -16.21
N ASN A 125 16.77 -6.66 -15.19
CA ASN A 125 17.89 -7.51 -14.76
C ASN A 125 19.19 -6.73 -14.52
N GLU A 126 19.10 -5.53 -13.94
CA GLU A 126 20.23 -4.66 -13.62
C GLU A 126 21.01 -5.13 -12.38
N PHE A 127 20.37 -5.96 -11.53
CA PHE A 127 20.91 -6.45 -10.26
C PHE A 127 21.13 -7.97 -10.24
N ASP A 128 20.87 -8.69 -11.35
CA ASP A 128 20.94 -10.16 -11.46
C ASP A 128 19.99 -10.88 -10.48
N SER A 129 18.87 -10.22 -10.15
CA SER A 129 17.87 -10.68 -9.19
C SER A 129 16.47 -10.70 -9.82
N SER A 130 16.39 -10.93 -11.13
CA SER A 130 15.11 -10.98 -11.82
C SER A 130 14.25 -12.14 -11.32
N ALA A 131 13.06 -11.81 -10.83
CA ALA A 131 12.07 -12.78 -10.38
C ALA A 131 10.65 -12.30 -10.66
N THR A 132 9.73 -13.24 -10.75
CA THR A 132 8.29 -12.98 -10.86
C THR A 132 7.60 -13.69 -9.71
N GLU A 133 6.84 -12.96 -8.92
CA GLU A 133 6.18 -13.48 -7.72
C GLU A 133 4.67 -13.25 -7.81
N PHE A 134 3.93 -14.31 -7.52
CA PHE A 134 2.48 -14.35 -7.47
C PHE A 134 2.03 -14.43 -6.02
N LEU A 135 1.02 -13.63 -5.66
CA LEU A 135 0.49 -13.54 -4.31
C LEU A 135 -0.94 -12.97 -4.31
N ASN A 136 -1.63 -13.08 -3.18
CA ASN A 136 -2.88 -12.37 -2.96
C ASN A 136 -2.64 -11.14 -2.08
N ILE A 137 -3.40 -10.07 -2.30
CA ILE A 137 -3.37 -8.88 -1.46
C ILE A 137 -4.78 -8.58 -0.95
N THR A 138 -4.93 -8.43 0.36
CA THR A 138 -6.17 -7.91 0.96
C THR A 138 -5.99 -6.46 1.39
N LEU A 139 -6.81 -5.56 0.82
CA LEU A 139 -6.87 -4.16 1.22
C LEU A 139 -7.97 -3.96 2.27
N ALA A 140 -7.61 -3.36 3.40
CA ALA A 140 -8.54 -3.03 4.48
C ALA A 140 -8.22 -1.69 5.13
N GLY A 141 -9.16 -1.18 5.94
CA GLY A 141 -8.97 0.02 6.76
C GLY A 141 -9.74 1.24 6.25
N THR A 142 -9.10 2.40 6.25
CA THR A 142 -9.68 3.67 5.80
C THR A 142 -8.67 4.44 4.96
N ALA A 143 -9.11 5.50 4.26
CA ALA A 143 -8.22 6.37 3.49
C ALA A 143 -6.99 6.86 4.27
N GLU A 144 -7.11 7.13 5.57
CA GLU A 144 -5.98 7.64 6.38
C GLU A 144 -5.13 6.53 7.03
N SER A 145 -5.64 5.30 7.06
CA SER A 145 -5.02 4.16 7.74
C SER A 145 -5.36 2.86 7.02
N LEU A 146 -4.63 2.61 5.93
CA LEU A 146 -4.74 1.39 5.13
C LEU A 146 -3.83 0.28 5.66
N SER A 147 -4.30 -0.95 5.52
CA SER A 147 -3.52 -2.16 5.70
C SER A 147 -3.59 -3.01 4.44
N LEU A 148 -2.44 -3.48 3.98
CA LEU A 148 -2.31 -4.46 2.92
C LEU A 148 -1.71 -5.71 3.53
N THR A 149 -2.46 -6.81 3.46
CA THR A 149 -1.97 -8.13 3.84
C THR A 149 -1.58 -8.88 2.57
N LEU A 150 -0.31 -9.24 2.45
CA LEU A 150 0.28 -9.99 1.35
C LEU A 150 0.34 -11.47 1.75
N ASP A 151 -0.46 -12.29 1.10
CA ASP A 151 -0.50 -13.75 1.25
C ASP A 151 0.30 -14.37 0.11
N TRP A 152 1.54 -14.76 0.41
CA TRP A 152 2.54 -15.25 -0.54
C TRP A 152 2.10 -16.58 -1.15
N TYR A 153 2.45 -16.81 -2.43
CA TYR A 153 2.06 -18.04 -3.12
C TYR A 153 3.22 -18.69 -3.86
N SER A 154 3.80 -18.02 -4.86
CA SER A 154 4.90 -18.61 -5.61
C SER A 154 5.78 -17.58 -6.25
N ILE A 155 7.09 -17.80 -6.16
CA ILE A 155 8.11 -17.04 -6.84
C ILE A 155 8.83 -17.89 -7.89
N PHE A 156 9.09 -17.29 -9.06
CA PHE A 156 9.95 -17.84 -10.09
C PHE A 156 11.20 -16.95 -10.24
N TRP A 157 12.37 -17.53 -9.99
CA TRP A 157 13.67 -16.88 -10.17
C TRP A 157 14.17 -17.09 -11.59
N SER A 158 14.24 -16.01 -12.38
CA SER A 158 14.58 -16.07 -13.81
C SER A 158 16.02 -16.53 -14.06
N ASN A 159 16.95 -16.10 -13.20
CA ASN A 159 18.37 -16.45 -13.26
C ASN A 159 18.62 -17.93 -12.92
N GLU A 160 17.83 -18.52 -12.03
CA GLU A 160 17.93 -19.92 -11.62
C GLU A 160 17.06 -20.85 -12.48
N GLY A 161 16.03 -20.31 -13.15
CA GLY A 161 15.03 -21.06 -13.89
C GLY A 161 14.18 -21.96 -12.98
N GLN A 162 13.96 -21.55 -11.72
CA GLN A 162 13.30 -22.35 -10.70
C GLN A 162 12.12 -21.59 -10.08
N SER A 163 11.07 -22.34 -9.75
CA SER A 163 9.94 -21.88 -8.95
C SER A 163 10.01 -22.45 -7.55
N PHE A 164 9.59 -21.64 -6.57
CA PHE A 164 9.41 -22.04 -5.19
C PHE A 164 7.95 -21.80 -4.78
N ASP A 165 7.43 -22.70 -3.96
CA ASP A 165 6.13 -22.55 -3.30
C ASP A 165 6.34 -21.83 -1.97
N GLU A 166 5.56 -20.79 -1.75
CA GLU A 166 5.66 -19.87 -0.63
C GLU A 166 4.36 -19.81 0.17
N THR A 167 3.40 -20.71 -0.12
CA THR A 167 2.07 -20.76 0.54
C THR A 167 2.16 -20.87 2.07
N ASP A 168 3.22 -21.48 2.60
CA ASP A 168 3.43 -21.66 4.05
C ASP A 168 4.18 -20.47 4.69
N MET A 169 4.54 -19.44 3.93
CA MET A 169 5.19 -18.23 4.47
C MET A 169 4.20 -17.37 5.26
N GLU A 170 4.70 -16.69 6.29
CA GLU A 170 3.88 -15.75 7.06
C GLU A 170 3.49 -14.54 6.21
N ASP A 171 2.23 -14.13 6.31
CA ASP A 171 1.70 -12.97 5.60
C ASP A 171 2.55 -11.72 5.85
N GLY A 172 2.84 -10.99 4.77
CA GLY A 172 3.41 -9.65 4.85
C GLY A 172 2.33 -8.63 5.23
N VAL A 173 2.64 -7.71 6.14
CA VAL A 173 1.73 -6.60 6.48
C VAL A 173 2.39 -5.27 6.16
N PHE A 174 1.69 -4.47 5.35
CA PHE A 174 2.10 -3.12 4.98
C PHE A 174 1.04 -2.13 5.45
N SER A 175 1.47 -1.07 6.14
CA SER A 175 0.58 -0.02 6.63
C SER A 175 0.80 1.27 5.86
N GLY A 176 -0.28 1.97 5.56
CA GLY A 176 -0.23 3.09 4.64
C GLY A 176 -1.44 3.99 4.69
N LYS A 177 -1.60 4.77 3.62
CA LYS A 177 -2.74 5.66 3.42
C LYS A 177 -3.00 5.87 1.93
N TRP A 178 -4.22 6.31 1.63
CA TRP A 178 -4.60 6.85 0.35
C TRP A 178 -4.17 8.31 0.26
N GLU A 179 -3.40 8.66 -0.76
CA GLU A 179 -3.03 10.04 -1.03
C GLU A 179 -2.86 10.27 -2.54
N ASN A 180 -3.27 11.45 -3.02
CA ASN A 180 -3.13 11.86 -4.41
C ASN A 180 -3.69 10.87 -5.44
N GLY A 181 -4.79 10.18 -5.11
CA GLY A 181 -5.42 9.19 -6.00
C GLY A 181 -4.68 7.84 -6.07
N GLY A 182 -3.73 7.61 -5.16
CA GLY A 182 -2.99 6.36 -5.07
C GLY A 182 -2.85 5.85 -3.64
N LEU A 183 -2.29 4.67 -3.52
CA LEU A 183 -2.00 4.00 -2.26
C LEU A 183 -0.49 4.00 -2.03
N TRP A 184 -0.08 4.47 -0.85
CA TRP A 184 1.28 4.35 -0.36
C TRP A 184 1.28 3.57 0.95
N ALA A 185 1.92 2.40 0.96
CA ALA A 185 2.09 1.58 2.16
C ALA A 185 3.53 1.11 2.36
N SER A 186 3.96 1.00 3.61
CA SER A 186 5.30 0.53 4.00
C SER A 186 5.20 -0.65 4.96
N GLY A 187 6.14 -1.58 4.82
CA GLY A 187 6.27 -2.80 5.59
C GLY A 187 7.71 -3.31 5.48
N ALA A 188 7.90 -4.53 4.96
CA ALA A 188 9.24 -5.02 4.62
C ALA A 188 9.90 -4.20 3.49
N GLY A 189 9.10 -3.58 2.62
CA GLY A 189 9.52 -2.61 1.61
C GLY A 189 8.54 -1.43 1.56
N THR A 190 8.49 -0.70 0.46
CA THR A 190 7.47 0.34 0.24
C THR A 190 6.74 0.10 -1.07
N ILE A 191 5.43 -0.09 -1.01
CA ILE A 191 4.55 -0.27 -2.16
C ILE A 191 3.86 1.06 -2.47
N ARG A 192 3.86 1.43 -3.75
CA ARG A 192 3.15 2.59 -4.29
C ARG A 192 2.30 2.16 -5.48
N LEU A 193 0.99 2.03 -5.27
CA LEU A 193 0.03 1.81 -6.36
C LEU A 193 -0.52 3.17 -6.77
N THR A 194 -0.26 3.57 -8.01
CA THR A 194 -0.50 4.95 -8.48
C THR A 194 -1.63 5.05 -9.49
N GLN A 195 -2.08 3.93 -10.05
CA GLN A 195 -3.17 3.90 -11.01
C GLN A 195 -4.10 2.75 -10.67
N PHE A 196 -5.37 3.08 -10.48
CA PHE A 196 -6.47 2.13 -10.30
C PHE A 196 -7.50 2.38 -11.40
N TYR A 197 -8.00 1.33 -12.04
CA TYR A 197 -8.94 1.51 -13.14
C TYR A 197 -9.84 0.29 -13.37
N GLU A 198 -10.98 0.56 -14.01
CA GLU A 198 -11.91 -0.44 -14.52
C GLU A 198 -11.80 -0.56 -16.03
N LYS A 199 -11.85 -1.81 -16.51
CA LYS A 199 -12.00 -2.13 -17.92
C LYS A 199 -12.66 -3.48 -18.07
N ASN A 200 -13.67 -3.58 -18.95
CA ASN A 200 -14.39 -4.82 -19.24
C ASN A 200 -14.98 -5.53 -18.01
N GLY A 201 -15.47 -4.76 -17.03
CA GLY A 201 -16.06 -5.30 -15.80
C GLY A 201 -15.05 -6.06 -14.95
N LYS A 202 -13.82 -5.56 -14.88
CA LYS A 202 -12.75 -5.97 -13.96
C LYS A 202 -12.05 -4.73 -13.44
N GLN A 203 -11.46 -4.85 -12.25
CA GLN A 203 -10.61 -3.82 -11.68
C GLN A 203 -9.14 -4.20 -11.72
N TYR A 204 -8.31 -3.18 -11.92
CA TYR A 204 -6.87 -3.30 -12.07
C TYR A 204 -6.18 -2.23 -11.25
N ALA A 205 -4.97 -2.56 -10.76
CA ALA A 205 -4.06 -1.56 -10.20
C ALA A 205 -2.64 -1.80 -10.71
N VAL A 206 -1.87 -0.73 -10.88
CA VAL A 206 -0.45 -0.82 -11.22
C VAL A 206 0.37 0.17 -10.40
N GLY A 207 1.63 -0.18 -10.17
CA GLY A 207 2.54 0.61 -9.37
C GLY A 207 3.93 0.00 -9.27
N THR A 208 4.63 0.42 -8.22
CA THR A 208 6.00 0.00 -7.95
C THR A 208 6.18 -0.43 -6.50
N MET A 209 7.23 -1.19 -6.25
CA MET A 209 7.71 -1.50 -4.92
C MET A 209 9.21 -1.20 -4.83
N ASP A 210 9.61 -0.46 -3.81
CA ASP A 210 11.00 -0.34 -3.39
C ASP A 210 11.26 -1.46 -2.38
N THR A 211 12.09 -2.43 -2.75
CA THR A 211 12.48 -3.51 -1.84
C THR A 211 13.49 -2.99 -0.80
N PRO A 212 13.62 -3.66 0.36
CA PRO A 212 14.55 -3.24 1.42
C PRO A 212 16.03 -3.22 0.99
N ASP A 213 16.41 -3.99 -0.02
CA ASP A 213 17.76 -3.99 -0.62
C ASP A 213 17.93 -2.96 -1.76
N GLY A 214 16.89 -2.17 -2.06
CA GLY A 214 16.92 -1.09 -3.04
C GLY A 214 16.76 -1.54 -4.50
N ILE A 215 16.33 -2.78 -4.71
CA ILE A 215 16.02 -3.31 -6.04
C ILE A 215 14.62 -2.80 -6.44
N PRO A 216 14.47 -2.20 -7.63
CA PRO A 216 13.16 -1.78 -8.10
C PRO A 216 12.30 -2.99 -8.45
N ALA A 217 11.03 -2.94 -8.08
CA ALA A 217 10.03 -3.92 -8.49
C ALA A 217 8.78 -3.23 -9.05
N LEU A 218 8.12 -3.91 -9.98
CA LEU A 218 6.82 -3.52 -10.52
C LEU A 218 5.71 -4.32 -9.84
N VAL A 219 4.56 -3.69 -9.62
CA VAL A 219 3.41 -4.33 -8.96
C VAL A 219 2.17 -4.17 -9.83
N ALA A 220 1.46 -5.27 -10.06
CA ALA A 220 0.18 -5.28 -10.78
C ALA A 220 -0.85 -6.08 -9.99
N LEU A 221 -2.08 -5.57 -9.90
CA LEU A 221 -3.21 -6.22 -9.24
C LEU A 221 -4.37 -6.36 -10.22
N VAL A 222 -5.14 -7.43 -10.05
CA VAL A 222 -6.37 -7.68 -10.80
C VAL A 222 -7.41 -8.35 -9.91
N ARG A 223 -8.67 -8.03 -10.14
CA ARG A 223 -9.83 -8.74 -9.57
C ARG A 223 -11.04 -8.63 -10.49
N PRO A 224 -12.08 -9.45 -10.26
CA PRO A 224 -13.36 -9.33 -10.96
C PRO A 224 -13.97 -7.93 -10.91
#